data_AF-A0A2M7Y1K2-F1
#
_entry.id   AF-A0A2M7Y1K2-F1
#
_cell.length_a   1.000
_cell.length_b   1.000
_cell.length_c   1.000
_cell.angle_alpha   90.00
_cell.angle_beta   90.00
_cell.angle_gamma   90.00
#
_symmetry.space_group_name_H-M   'P 1'
#
loop_
_entity.id
_entity.type
_entity.pdbx_description
1 polymer ?
#
loop_
_entity_poly.entity_id
_entity_poly.type
_entity_poly.pdbx_seq_one_letter_code
_entity_poly.pdbx_strand_id
1 'polypeptide(L)'
;MRPGYGLAAWRDATILDLTPSMRRTMRARGAGVVPFVGVRRRMNLLSAVLASILTLTLLCVSASGWAAARRPWVQFAGCRYVEQPYNDGDSFHVRCGEKEMVVRLYLVDAPETRLQHADRVREQAEYFGVTIDEALFAGKRASDTVREALRAPFVVWTRWASAGGRSATPRYLAFVEVNGQSLAELLVSRGLARIKGIPAPSPQGTRSSELRAKLYALEGDAKRQRRGVWATSRGR
;
A
#
# COMPACT_ATOMS: atom_id res chain seq x y z
N MET A 1 20.63 23.78 34.89
CA MET A 1 19.71 24.72 34.21
C MET A 1 18.79 23.90 33.32
N ARG A 2 17.47 24.09 33.45
CA ARG A 2 16.32 23.29 32.96
C ARG A 2 15.96 22.04 33.80
N PRO A 3 14.87 22.11 34.59
CA PRO A 3 14.28 20.98 35.28
C PRO A 3 13.20 20.29 34.44
N GLY A 4 12.98 19.00 34.71
CA GLY A 4 11.82 18.25 34.24
C GLY A 4 10.55 18.66 34.97
N TYR A 5 9.42 18.55 34.30
CA TYR A 5 8.09 18.77 34.87
C TYR A 5 7.23 17.53 34.65
N GLY A 6 6.88 16.89 35.77
CA GLY A 6 5.70 16.05 35.92
C GLY A 6 4.67 16.77 36.82
N LEU A 7 3.56 16.06 37.08
CA LEU A 7 2.38 16.41 37.92
C LEU A 7 1.35 17.25 37.15
N ALA A 8 0.12 16.81 36.82
CA ALA A 8 -0.83 15.88 37.45
C ALA A 8 -1.17 16.22 38.90
N ALA A 9 -2.19 17.07 39.11
CA ALA A 9 -3.25 16.95 40.13
C ALA A 9 -4.08 18.24 40.18
N TRP A 10 -5.37 18.16 39.85
CA TRP A 10 -6.37 19.11 40.33
C TRP A 10 -7.59 18.30 40.76
N ARG A 11 -7.72 18.15 42.08
CA ARG A 11 -8.92 17.77 42.81
C ARG A 11 -9.10 18.82 43.90
N ASP A 12 -10.36 19.17 44.14
CA ASP A 12 -10.89 19.84 45.34
C ASP A 12 -10.77 21.37 45.41
N ALA A 13 -11.89 22.05 45.13
CA ALA A 13 -12.18 23.38 45.66
C ALA A 13 -13.63 23.38 46.20
N THR A 14 -13.77 23.60 47.51
CA THR A 14 -15.04 23.57 48.26
C THR A 14 -15.42 24.99 48.68
N ILE A 15 -16.72 25.19 48.82
CA ILE A 15 -17.47 26.35 49.32
C ILE A 15 -16.81 26.97 50.54
N LEU A 16 -15.93 27.96 50.34
CA LEU A 16 -15.40 28.85 51.39
C LEU A 16 -14.67 30.06 50.76
N ASP A 17 -15.31 30.72 49.80
CA ASP A 17 -14.86 32.03 49.27
C ASP A 17 -16.02 33.03 49.26
N LEU A 18 -16.60 33.30 50.44
CA LEU A 18 -17.62 34.33 50.60
C LEU A 18 -17.26 35.30 51.73
N THR A 19 -17.29 36.59 51.39
CA THR A 19 -16.92 37.71 52.25
C THR A 19 -18.11 38.28 53.06
N PRO A 20 -17.83 39.02 54.15
CA PRO A 20 -18.75 39.20 55.27
C PRO A 20 -19.49 40.55 55.23
N SER A 21 -20.49 40.71 54.36
CA SER A 21 -21.28 41.96 54.26
C SER A 21 -22.81 41.80 54.37
N MET A 22 -23.38 40.60 54.45
CA MET A 22 -24.84 40.46 54.21
C MET A 22 -25.56 39.63 55.28
N ARG A 23 -25.12 39.71 56.54
CA ARG A 23 -25.89 39.30 57.72
C ARG A 23 -26.44 40.53 58.45
N ARG A 24 -27.71 40.91 58.23
CA ARG A 24 -28.69 41.22 59.30
C ARG A 24 -30.02 41.82 58.80
N THR A 25 -31.10 41.10 59.14
CA THR A 25 -32.39 41.57 59.68
C THR A 25 -33.07 42.82 59.10
N MET A 26 -34.29 42.64 58.59
CA MET A 26 -35.50 43.20 59.23
C MET A 26 -36.79 42.61 58.62
N ARG A 27 -37.69 42.17 59.52
CA ARG A 27 -39.11 41.90 59.28
C ARG A 27 -39.78 43.11 58.61
N ALA A 28 -40.73 42.89 57.70
CA ALA A 28 -42.14 43.30 57.86
C ALA A 28 -42.92 43.25 56.53
N ARG A 29 -44.21 42.85 56.65
CA ARG A 29 -45.33 43.04 55.69
C ARG A 29 -45.22 42.19 54.42
N GLY A 30 -46.24 41.47 53.99
CA GLY A 30 -47.67 41.73 54.03
C GLY A 30 -48.18 41.39 52.62
N ALA A 31 -49.28 40.64 52.56
CA ALA A 31 -49.92 40.06 51.38
C ALA A 31 -49.75 40.82 50.05
N GLY A 32 -49.40 40.07 49.00
CA GLY A 32 -49.44 40.48 47.60
C GLY A 32 -49.25 39.28 46.69
N VAL A 33 -50.35 38.65 46.31
CA VAL A 33 -50.38 37.63 45.26
C VAL A 33 -49.98 38.31 43.95
N VAL A 34 -48.81 37.97 43.41
CA VAL A 34 -48.37 38.36 42.07
C VAL A 34 -48.34 37.08 41.24
N PRO A 35 -49.05 37.00 40.09
CA PRO A 35 -49.06 35.78 39.31
C PRO A 35 -47.67 35.55 38.71
N PHE A 36 -47.14 34.37 38.96
CA PHE A 36 -45.91 33.86 38.35
C PHE A 36 -46.18 33.64 36.86
N VAL A 37 -45.90 34.64 36.02
CA VAL A 37 -45.81 34.43 34.57
C VAL A 37 -44.49 33.70 34.32
N GLY A 38 -44.56 32.37 34.35
CA GLY A 38 -43.47 31.50 33.96
C GLY A 38 -43.17 31.69 32.47
N VAL A 39 -42.17 32.51 32.15
CA VAL A 39 -41.51 32.45 30.84
C VAL A 39 -40.73 31.15 30.82
N ARG A 40 -41.37 30.05 30.39
CA ARG A 40 -40.64 28.86 29.96
C ARG A 40 -39.72 29.31 28.83
N ARG A 41 -38.40 29.34 29.06
CA ARG A 41 -37.43 29.24 27.97
C ARG A 41 -37.75 27.95 27.24
N ARG A 42 -38.52 28.04 26.16
CA ARG A 42 -38.59 26.98 25.17
C ARG A 42 -37.19 26.89 24.60
N MET A 43 -36.38 25.96 25.09
CA MET A 43 -35.31 25.42 24.26
C MET A 43 -36.04 24.89 23.03
N ASN A 44 -35.91 25.62 21.92
CA ASN A 44 -36.48 25.18 20.66
C ASN A 44 -35.95 23.77 20.41
N LEU A 45 -36.85 22.80 20.20
CA LEU A 45 -36.47 21.43 19.84
C LEU A 45 -35.43 21.45 18.71
N LEU A 46 -35.52 22.43 17.81
CA LEU A 46 -34.55 22.69 16.75
C LEU A 46 -33.11 22.91 17.25
N SER A 47 -32.88 23.65 18.34
CA SER A 47 -31.53 23.92 18.89
C SER A 47 -30.92 22.71 19.60
N ALA A 48 -31.75 21.90 20.29
CA ALA A 48 -31.30 20.66 20.92
C ALA A 48 -31.04 19.55 19.87
N VAL A 49 -31.85 19.52 18.81
CA VAL A 49 -31.67 18.62 17.66
C VAL A 49 -30.43 19.03 16.85
N LEU A 50 -30.21 20.32 16.60
CA LEU A 50 -29.01 20.82 15.90
C LEU A 50 -27.71 20.52 16.66
N ALA A 51 -27.68 20.68 17.99
CA ALA A 51 -26.51 20.33 18.80
C ALA A 51 -26.23 18.81 18.83
N SER A 52 -27.29 17.99 18.77
CA SER A 52 -27.20 16.52 18.70
C SER A 52 -26.74 16.04 17.30
N ILE A 53 -27.16 16.74 16.23
CA ILE A 53 -26.70 16.48 14.86
C ILE A 53 -25.22 16.88 14.70
N LEU A 54 -24.79 17.98 15.31
CA LEU A 54 -23.38 18.43 15.27
C LEU A 54 -22.44 17.49 16.03
N THR A 55 -22.90 16.90 17.14
CA THR A 55 -22.11 15.91 17.91
C THR A 55 -22.10 14.53 17.26
N LEU A 56 -23.21 14.11 16.63
CA LEU A 56 -23.27 12.86 15.87
C LEU A 56 -22.45 12.91 14.57
N THR A 57 -22.39 14.07 13.90
CA THR A 57 -21.53 14.27 12.72
C THR A 57 -20.04 14.31 13.08
N LEU A 58 -19.67 14.86 14.25
CA LEU A 58 -18.27 14.85 14.71
C LEU A 58 -17.77 13.45 15.13
N LEU A 59 -18.66 12.57 15.63
CA LEU A 59 -18.36 11.16 15.87
C LEU A 59 -18.29 10.33 14.58
N CYS A 60 -19.03 10.67 13.54
CA CYS A 60 -18.98 9.94 12.27
C CYS A 60 -17.73 10.28 11.43
N VAL A 61 -17.15 11.48 11.57
CA VAL A 61 -15.94 11.87 10.82
C VAL A 61 -14.67 11.17 11.34
N SER A 62 -14.66 10.71 12.59
CA SER A 62 -13.51 9.97 13.16
C SER A 62 -13.43 8.50 12.72
N ALA A 63 -14.47 7.96 12.06
CA ALA A 63 -14.47 6.57 11.57
C ALA A 63 -13.91 6.42 10.13
N SER A 64 -13.66 7.51 9.40
CA SER A 64 -13.17 7.47 8.02
C SER A 64 -11.67 7.14 7.89
N GLY A 65 -11.00 6.87 9.01
CA GLY A 65 -9.61 6.45 9.08
C GLY A 65 -9.41 4.93 8.97
N TRP A 66 -10.23 4.21 8.21
CA TRP A 66 -9.87 2.85 7.81
C TRP A 66 -8.82 2.96 6.72
N ALA A 67 -7.56 3.17 7.13
CA ALA A 67 -6.44 2.78 6.29
C ALA A 67 -6.70 1.33 5.89
N ALA A 68 -7.09 1.09 4.63
CA ALA A 68 -7.44 -0.23 4.15
C ALA A 68 -6.34 -1.20 4.58
N ALA A 69 -6.65 -2.05 5.57
CA ALA A 69 -5.67 -2.95 6.13
C ALA A 69 -5.08 -3.75 4.97
N ARG A 70 -3.76 -3.71 4.82
CA ARG A 70 -3.08 -4.43 3.74
C ARG A 70 -3.52 -5.89 3.83
N ARG A 71 -4.15 -6.41 2.77
CA ARG A 71 -4.60 -7.80 2.72
C ARG A 71 -3.43 -8.72 3.12
N PRO A 72 -3.68 -9.76 3.93
CA PRO A 72 -2.64 -10.67 4.35
C PRO A 72 -2.03 -11.38 3.14
N TRP A 73 -0.78 -11.79 3.28
CA TRP A 73 -0.12 -12.64 2.29
C TRP A 73 -0.73 -14.03 2.29
N VAL A 74 -0.95 -14.57 1.10
CA VAL A 74 -1.36 -15.96 0.88
C VAL A 74 -0.23 -16.65 0.12
N GLN A 75 0.19 -17.80 0.64
CA GLN A 75 1.15 -18.68 -0.01
C GLN A 75 0.42 -19.77 -0.80
N PHE A 76 0.84 -19.98 -2.03
CA PHE A 76 0.52 -21.17 -2.80
C PHE A 76 1.80 -21.93 -3.08
N ALA A 77 1.89 -23.15 -2.54
CA ALA A 77 2.95 -24.08 -2.88
C ALA A 77 2.54 -24.93 -4.10
N GLY A 78 3.51 -25.33 -4.91
CA GLY A 78 3.28 -26.25 -6.03
C GLY A 78 2.50 -25.64 -7.20
N CYS A 79 2.57 -24.32 -7.38
CA CYS A 79 2.01 -23.67 -8.56
C CYS A 79 2.72 -24.14 -9.84
N ARG A 80 1.98 -24.15 -10.95
CA ARG A 80 2.48 -24.54 -12.27
C ARG A 80 2.29 -23.41 -13.26
N TYR A 81 3.26 -23.28 -14.17
CA TYR A 81 3.17 -22.36 -15.28
C TYR A 81 2.17 -22.88 -16.31
N VAL A 82 1.30 -22.00 -16.81
CA VAL A 82 0.33 -22.32 -17.86
C VAL A 82 0.73 -21.55 -19.10
N GLU A 83 1.07 -22.27 -20.18
CA GLU A 83 1.51 -21.63 -21.43
C GLU A 83 0.37 -20.80 -22.03
N GLN A 84 0.64 -19.53 -22.30
CA GLN A 84 -0.29 -18.60 -22.92
C GLN A 84 0.45 -17.65 -23.87
N PRO A 85 -0.13 -17.27 -25.03
CA PRO A 85 0.54 -16.40 -26.01
C PRO A 85 0.90 -15.00 -25.52
N TYR A 86 0.37 -14.59 -24.36
CA TYR A 86 0.59 -13.29 -23.72
C TYR A 86 1.55 -13.36 -22.52
N ASN A 87 2.10 -14.52 -22.20
CA ASN A 87 3.08 -14.63 -21.12
C ASN A 87 4.39 -13.92 -21.50
N ASP A 88 4.92 -13.14 -20.58
CA ASP A 88 6.20 -12.46 -20.72
C ASP A 88 7.08 -12.65 -19.47
N GLY A 89 8.16 -11.86 -19.37
CA GLY A 89 9.16 -12.00 -18.32
C GLY A 89 8.72 -11.56 -16.92
N ASP A 90 7.68 -10.72 -16.77
CA ASP A 90 7.20 -10.27 -15.46
C ASP A 90 5.70 -10.50 -15.26
N SER A 91 4.97 -10.96 -16.27
CA SER A 91 3.53 -11.24 -16.23
C SER A 91 3.20 -12.54 -16.95
N PHE A 92 2.71 -13.54 -16.23
CA PHE A 92 2.43 -14.86 -16.81
C PHE A 92 1.31 -15.60 -16.09
N HIS A 93 0.72 -16.56 -16.81
CA HIS A 93 -0.38 -17.36 -16.35
C HIS A 93 0.09 -18.53 -15.47
N VAL A 94 -0.60 -18.75 -14.35
CA VAL A 94 -0.29 -19.82 -13.40
C VAL A 94 -1.55 -20.53 -12.92
N ARG A 95 -1.37 -21.80 -12.56
CA ARG A 95 -2.36 -22.60 -11.83
C ARG A 95 -1.79 -23.00 -10.47
N CYS A 96 -2.49 -22.65 -9.40
CA CYS A 96 -2.13 -22.90 -8.01
C CYS A 96 -3.29 -23.66 -7.34
N GLY A 97 -3.21 -24.99 -7.31
CA GLY A 97 -4.35 -25.84 -6.96
C GLY A 97 -5.51 -25.66 -7.95
N GLU A 98 -6.70 -25.32 -7.45
CA GLU A 98 -7.89 -25.03 -8.26
C GLU A 98 -7.93 -23.58 -8.79
N LYS A 99 -6.99 -22.73 -8.37
CA LYS A 99 -6.98 -21.32 -8.77
C LYS A 99 -6.13 -21.12 -10.01
N GLU A 100 -6.71 -20.46 -11.00
CA GLU A 100 -6.06 -20.09 -12.24
C GLU A 100 -6.08 -18.56 -12.38
N MET A 101 -4.91 -17.95 -12.59
CA MET A 101 -4.74 -16.49 -12.58
C MET A 101 -3.51 -16.07 -13.35
N VAL A 102 -3.45 -14.78 -13.72
CA VAL A 102 -2.21 -14.16 -14.19
C VAL A 102 -1.51 -13.52 -13.00
N VAL A 103 -0.23 -13.81 -12.81
CA VAL A 103 0.60 -13.13 -11.82
C VAL A 103 1.48 -12.10 -12.51
N ARG A 104 1.63 -10.93 -11.89
CA ARG A 104 2.63 -9.93 -12.25
C ARG A 104 3.63 -9.76 -11.12
N LEU A 105 4.91 -9.76 -11.41
CA LEU A 105 5.93 -9.64 -10.38
C LEU A 105 5.88 -8.27 -9.69
N TYR A 106 6.06 -8.26 -8.37
CA TYR A 106 6.39 -7.05 -7.64
C TYR A 106 7.80 -6.55 -8.01
N LEU A 107 8.04 -5.25 -7.85
CA LEU A 107 9.34 -4.55 -7.94
C LEU A 107 10.04 -4.52 -9.30
N VAL A 108 9.80 -5.48 -10.19
CA VAL A 108 10.52 -5.62 -11.47
C VAL A 108 9.59 -5.47 -12.67
N ASP A 109 10.16 -5.07 -13.81
CA ASP A 109 9.50 -4.95 -15.12
C ASP A 109 10.46 -5.57 -16.13
N ALA A 110 10.02 -6.59 -16.88
CA ALA A 110 10.82 -7.18 -17.94
C ALA A 110 10.61 -6.39 -19.24
N PRO A 111 11.58 -6.39 -20.19
CA PRO A 111 11.35 -5.78 -21.48
C PRO A 111 10.13 -6.39 -22.20
N GLU A 112 9.37 -5.57 -22.89
CA GLU A 112 8.21 -6.03 -23.66
C GLU A 112 8.63 -6.97 -24.80
N THR A 113 7.76 -7.91 -25.16
CA THR A 113 8.01 -8.84 -26.27
C THR A 113 7.51 -8.34 -27.62
N ARG A 114 6.70 -7.27 -27.64
CA ARG A 114 6.01 -6.74 -28.84
C ARG A 114 5.86 -5.22 -28.76
N LEU A 115 5.66 -4.58 -29.92
CA LEU A 115 5.47 -3.13 -30.04
C LEU A 115 4.06 -2.62 -29.70
N GLN A 116 3.17 -3.45 -29.14
CA GLN A 116 1.82 -3.02 -28.76
C GLN A 116 1.83 -1.81 -27.79
N HIS A 117 2.89 -1.70 -26.99
CA HIS A 117 3.14 -0.58 -26.09
C HIS A 117 4.46 0.12 -26.43
N ALA A 118 4.55 0.67 -27.64
CA ALA A 118 5.79 1.27 -28.18
C ALA A 118 6.50 2.25 -27.23
N ASP A 119 5.75 3.07 -26.49
CA ASP A 119 6.33 4.00 -25.52
C ASP A 119 7.02 3.29 -24.36
N ARG A 120 6.47 2.16 -23.89
CA ARG A 120 7.13 1.32 -22.87
C ARG A 120 8.40 0.69 -23.41
N VAL A 121 8.38 0.22 -24.66
CA VAL A 121 9.57 -0.37 -25.31
C VAL A 121 10.67 0.67 -25.45
N ARG A 122 10.33 1.90 -25.86
CA ARG A 122 11.29 3.01 -25.94
C ARG A 122 11.89 3.33 -24.58
N GLU A 123 11.05 3.43 -23.55
CA GLU A 123 11.51 3.68 -22.18
C GLU A 123 12.44 2.57 -21.66
N GLN A 124 12.16 1.31 -22.00
CA GLN A 124 13.02 0.18 -21.66
C GLN A 124 14.34 0.23 -22.43
N ALA A 125 14.32 0.50 -23.73
CA ALA A 125 15.52 0.66 -24.55
C ALA A 125 16.43 1.77 -24.00
N GLU A 126 15.85 2.91 -23.63
CA GLU A 126 16.55 4.02 -22.96
C GLU A 126 17.14 3.61 -21.61
N TYR A 127 16.36 2.92 -20.77
CA TYR A 127 16.82 2.45 -19.46
C TYR A 127 18.04 1.53 -19.58
N PHE A 128 18.03 0.61 -20.55
CA PHE A 128 19.10 -0.34 -20.76
C PHE A 128 20.25 0.21 -21.63
N GLY A 129 20.07 1.37 -22.27
CA GLY A 129 21.05 1.97 -23.18
C GLY A 129 21.23 1.15 -24.47
N VAL A 130 20.15 0.56 -24.97
CA VAL A 130 20.11 -0.30 -26.17
C VAL A 130 19.11 0.23 -27.20
N THR A 131 19.08 -0.36 -28.38
CA THR A 131 18.06 -0.09 -29.39
C THR A 131 16.71 -0.72 -29.04
N ILE A 132 15.64 -0.30 -29.73
CA ILE A 132 14.30 -0.87 -29.57
C ILE A 132 14.30 -2.37 -29.90
N ASP A 133 14.97 -2.78 -30.97
CA ASP A 133 15.02 -4.19 -31.40
C ASP A 133 15.76 -5.06 -30.37
N GLU A 134 16.85 -4.55 -29.81
CA GLU A 134 17.57 -5.23 -28.73
C GLU A 134 16.72 -5.36 -27.46
N ALA A 135 15.91 -4.36 -27.13
CA ALA A 135 14.96 -4.42 -26.02
C ALA A 135 13.86 -5.48 -26.25
N LEU A 136 13.30 -5.56 -27.46
CA LEU A 136 12.31 -6.59 -27.83
C LEU A 136 12.91 -8.00 -27.77
N PHE A 137 14.13 -8.16 -28.30
CA PHE A 137 14.84 -9.44 -28.24
C PHE A 137 15.13 -9.84 -26.80
N ALA A 138 15.52 -8.89 -25.94
CA ALA A 138 15.68 -9.12 -24.52
C ALA A 138 14.36 -9.52 -23.83
N GLY A 139 13.23 -8.94 -24.23
CA GLY A 139 11.91 -9.32 -23.73
C GLY A 139 11.58 -10.78 -24.04
N LYS A 140 11.89 -11.23 -25.25
CA LYS A 140 11.75 -12.65 -25.63
C LYS A 140 12.64 -13.55 -24.76
N ARG A 141 13.91 -13.17 -24.56
CA ARG A 141 14.84 -13.91 -23.68
C ARG A 141 14.37 -13.96 -22.23
N ALA A 142 13.77 -12.88 -21.72
CA ALA A 142 13.20 -12.85 -20.37
C ALA A 142 12.02 -13.81 -20.25
N SER A 143 11.07 -13.77 -21.20
CA SER A 143 9.95 -14.71 -21.28
C SER A 143 10.41 -16.17 -21.32
N ASP A 144 11.41 -16.47 -22.17
CA ASP A 144 11.96 -17.82 -22.30
C ASP A 144 12.68 -18.28 -21.02
N THR A 145 13.38 -17.37 -20.33
CA THR A 145 14.04 -17.64 -19.04
C THR A 145 13.03 -17.96 -17.95
N VAL A 146 11.91 -17.22 -17.88
CA VAL A 146 10.84 -17.47 -16.92
C VAL A 146 10.19 -18.82 -17.19
N ARG A 147 9.81 -19.09 -18.45
CA ARG A 147 9.22 -20.38 -18.85
C ARG A 147 10.13 -21.55 -18.47
N GLU A 148 11.44 -21.42 -18.64
CA GLU A 148 12.40 -22.43 -18.23
C GLU A 148 12.48 -22.58 -16.70
N ALA A 149 12.61 -21.47 -15.98
CA ALA A 149 12.72 -21.49 -14.52
C ALA A 149 11.48 -22.08 -13.84
N LEU A 150 10.31 -21.96 -14.48
CA LEU A 150 9.02 -22.37 -13.94
C LEU A 150 8.52 -23.73 -14.49
N ARG A 151 9.40 -24.55 -15.10
CA ARG A 151 9.06 -25.91 -15.53
C ARG A 151 8.67 -26.82 -14.37
N ALA A 152 9.38 -26.71 -13.26
CA ALA A 152 9.06 -27.42 -12.01
C ALA A 152 8.05 -26.62 -11.18
N PRO A 153 7.30 -27.26 -10.28
CA PRO A 153 6.40 -26.54 -9.38
C PRO A 153 7.14 -25.49 -8.55
N PHE A 154 6.50 -24.34 -8.35
CA PHE A 154 7.08 -23.18 -7.65
C PHE A 154 6.12 -22.58 -6.62
N VAL A 155 6.60 -21.61 -5.86
CA VAL A 155 5.81 -20.93 -4.83
C VAL A 155 5.37 -19.55 -5.33
N VAL A 156 4.11 -19.22 -5.09
CA VAL A 156 3.54 -17.88 -5.34
C VAL A 156 3.05 -17.29 -4.03
N TRP A 157 3.48 -16.07 -3.75
CA TRP A 157 2.96 -15.25 -2.66
C TRP A 157 2.19 -14.06 -3.22
N THR A 158 0.91 -13.94 -2.87
CA THR A 158 0.08 -12.81 -3.30
C THR A 158 -0.80 -12.32 -2.17
N ARG A 159 -1.13 -11.03 -2.21
CA ARG A 159 -2.13 -10.39 -1.34
C ARG A 159 -3.35 -9.93 -2.13
N TRP A 160 -3.57 -10.53 -3.31
CA TRP A 160 -4.70 -10.23 -4.21
C TRP A 160 -4.79 -8.77 -4.64
N ALA A 161 -3.66 -8.07 -4.68
CA ALA A 161 -3.60 -6.72 -5.21
C ALA A 161 -3.73 -6.79 -6.74
N SER A 162 -4.76 -6.15 -7.30
CA SER A 162 -4.96 -6.09 -8.74
C SER A 162 -3.76 -5.46 -9.44
N ALA A 163 -3.30 -6.06 -10.53
CA ALA A 163 -2.25 -5.54 -11.39
C ALA A 163 -2.81 -4.88 -12.67
N GLY A 164 -4.13 -4.67 -12.72
CA GLY A 164 -4.84 -4.22 -13.93
C GLY A 164 -4.74 -5.20 -15.09
N GLY A 165 -5.21 -4.81 -16.26
CA GLY A 165 -5.22 -5.63 -17.46
C GLY A 165 -6.55 -5.56 -18.19
N ARG A 166 -6.56 -5.92 -19.47
CA ARG A 166 -7.76 -5.93 -20.32
C ARG A 166 -8.34 -7.34 -20.54
N SER A 167 -7.71 -8.36 -19.96
CA SER A 167 -8.16 -9.76 -20.08
C SER A 167 -9.30 -10.07 -19.12
N ALA A 168 -10.13 -11.05 -19.48
CA ALA A 168 -11.14 -11.62 -18.59
C ALA A 168 -10.50 -12.33 -17.38
N THR A 169 -9.32 -12.93 -17.55
CA THR A 169 -8.57 -13.54 -16.46
C THR A 169 -8.00 -12.45 -15.53
N PRO A 170 -8.27 -12.51 -14.22
CA PRO A 170 -7.71 -11.57 -13.25
C PRO A 170 -6.19 -11.62 -13.19
N ARG A 171 -5.57 -10.45 -13.04
CA ARG A 171 -4.13 -10.31 -12.86
C ARG A 171 -3.82 -9.76 -11.46
N TYR A 172 -2.95 -10.45 -10.74
CA TYR A 172 -2.55 -10.08 -9.38
C TYR A 172 -1.05 -9.86 -9.27
N LEU A 173 -0.66 -8.89 -8.45
CA LEU A 173 0.74 -8.74 -8.09
C LEU A 173 1.19 -9.88 -7.17
N ALA A 174 2.39 -10.40 -7.38
CA ALA A 174 2.93 -11.54 -6.63
C ALA A 174 4.46 -11.49 -6.48
N PHE A 175 4.95 -12.14 -5.42
CA PHE A 175 6.31 -12.65 -5.35
C PHE A 175 6.31 -14.12 -5.80
N VAL A 176 7.33 -14.53 -6.54
CA VAL A 176 7.47 -15.90 -7.06
C VAL A 176 8.82 -16.43 -6.65
N GLU A 177 8.84 -17.64 -6.08
CA GLU A 177 10.04 -18.31 -5.62
C GLU A 177 10.18 -19.66 -6.31
N VAL A 178 11.36 -19.92 -6.85
CA VAL A 178 11.75 -21.17 -7.51
C VAL A 178 12.87 -21.78 -6.69
N ASN A 179 12.65 -22.98 -6.13
CA ASN A 179 13.63 -23.64 -5.25
C ASN A 179 14.15 -22.74 -4.11
N GLY A 180 13.26 -21.94 -3.52
CA GLY A 180 13.60 -20.99 -2.45
C GLY A 180 14.31 -19.72 -2.91
N GLN A 181 14.48 -19.50 -4.22
CA GLN A 181 15.11 -18.31 -4.79
C GLN A 181 14.07 -17.40 -5.46
N SER A 182 14.20 -16.09 -5.27
CA SER A 182 13.31 -15.10 -5.88
C SER A 182 13.48 -15.04 -7.39
N LEU A 183 12.37 -15.20 -8.13
CA LEU A 183 12.37 -15.05 -9.58
C LEU A 183 12.72 -13.61 -10.02
N ALA A 184 12.29 -12.61 -9.26
CA ALA A 184 12.63 -11.22 -9.54
C ALA A 184 14.13 -10.96 -9.42
N GLU A 185 14.78 -11.52 -8.40
CA GLU A 185 16.23 -11.44 -8.24
C GLU A 185 16.98 -12.20 -9.35
N LEU A 186 16.48 -13.37 -9.75
CA LEU A 186 17.03 -14.14 -10.87
C LEU A 186 17.02 -13.31 -12.17
N LEU A 187 15.91 -12.64 -12.49
CA LEU A 187 15.79 -11.83 -13.70
C LEU A 187 16.71 -10.61 -13.66
N VAL A 188 16.76 -9.89 -12.54
CA VAL A 188 17.61 -8.70 -12.41
C VAL A 188 19.10 -9.08 -12.44
N SER A 189 19.51 -10.15 -11.73
CA SER A 189 20.92 -10.61 -11.71
C SER A 189 21.42 -11.12 -13.06
N ARG A 190 20.49 -11.53 -13.94
CA ARG A 190 20.77 -11.90 -15.34
C ARG A 190 20.66 -10.72 -16.31
N GLY A 191 20.32 -9.53 -15.83
CA GLY A 191 20.11 -8.35 -16.67
C GLY A 191 18.90 -8.49 -17.60
N LEU A 192 17.83 -9.14 -17.15
CA LEU A 192 16.61 -9.41 -17.92
C LEU A 192 15.36 -8.69 -17.37
N ALA A 193 15.52 -7.86 -16.34
CA ALA A 193 14.48 -7.00 -15.82
C ALA A 193 15.08 -5.73 -15.21
N ARG A 194 14.29 -4.66 -15.16
CA ARG A 194 14.61 -3.39 -14.50
C ARG A 194 13.82 -3.21 -13.22
N ILE A 195 14.31 -2.36 -12.31
CA ILE A 195 13.59 -2.00 -11.08
C ILE A 195 12.57 -0.90 -11.38
N LYS A 196 11.30 -1.26 -11.59
CA LYS A 196 10.19 -0.29 -11.83
C LYS A 196 8.83 -0.71 -11.25
N GLY A 197 8.62 -2.01 -10.99
CA GLY A 197 7.32 -2.55 -10.54
C GLY A 197 6.82 -1.98 -9.20
N ILE A 198 5.59 -2.34 -8.83
CA ILE A 198 4.96 -1.86 -7.60
C ILE A 198 5.75 -2.35 -6.37
N PRO A 199 6.09 -1.47 -5.42
CA PRO A 199 6.76 -1.89 -4.20
C PRO A 199 5.80 -2.52 -3.19
N ALA A 200 6.25 -3.58 -2.53
CA ALA A 200 5.59 -4.21 -1.40
C ALA A 200 6.65 -4.78 -0.44
N PRO A 201 6.37 -4.84 0.88
CA PRO A 201 7.21 -5.63 1.77
C PRO A 201 7.12 -7.11 1.40
N SER A 202 8.13 -7.91 1.73
CA SER A 202 8.05 -9.36 1.50
C SER A 202 7.00 -10.00 2.42
N PRO A 203 6.56 -11.24 2.12
CA PRO A 203 5.75 -12.03 3.03
C PRO A 203 6.40 -12.23 4.41
N GLN A 204 7.73 -12.23 4.47
CA GLN A 204 8.53 -12.37 5.68
C GLN A 204 8.80 -11.04 6.40
N GLY A 205 8.20 -9.94 5.93
CA GLY A 205 8.28 -8.63 6.59
C GLY A 205 9.46 -7.74 6.17
N THR A 206 10.31 -8.20 5.24
CA THR A 206 11.41 -7.39 4.69
C THR A 206 10.85 -6.14 4.01
N ARG A 207 11.42 -4.97 4.29
CA ARG A 207 10.89 -3.70 3.77
C ARG A 207 11.11 -3.62 2.26
N SER A 208 10.16 -3.01 1.54
CA SER A 208 10.28 -2.82 0.09
C SER A 208 11.55 -2.04 -0.31
N SER A 209 12.02 -1.13 0.56
CA SER A 209 13.27 -0.40 0.38
C SER A 209 14.50 -1.30 0.42
N GLU A 210 14.53 -2.29 1.33
CA GLU A 210 15.62 -3.26 1.44
C GLU A 210 15.62 -4.21 0.24
N LEU A 211 14.45 -4.68 -0.17
CA LEU A 211 14.32 -5.49 -1.39
C LEU A 211 14.83 -4.73 -2.62
N ARG A 212 14.44 -3.45 -2.77
CA ARG A 212 14.94 -2.60 -3.86
C ARG A 212 16.45 -2.40 -3.79
N ALA A 213 17.01 -2.15 -2.60
CA ALA A 213 18.45 -1.99 -2.44
C ALA A 213 19.20 -3.25 -2.91
N LYS A 214 18.70 -4.43 -2.55
CA LYS A 214 19.23 -5.71 -3.04
C LYS A 214 19.12 -5.84 -4.56
N LEU A 215 17.97 -5.50 -5.14
CA LEU A 215 17.79 -5.53 -6.61
C LEU A 215 18.73 -4.54 -7.32
N TYR A 216 18.95 -3.35 -6.78
CA TYR A 216 19.91 -2.40 -7.34
C TYR A 216 21.36 -2.91 -7.29
N ALA A 217 21.75 -3.61 -6.20
CA ALA A 217 23.05 -4.26 -6.13
C ALA A 217 23.20 -5.32 -7.24
N LEU A 218 22.19 -6.20 -7.38
CA LEU A 218 22.16 -7.23 -8.43
C LEU A 218 22.20 -6.63 -9.85
N GLU A 219 21.47 -5.53 -10.08
CA GLU A 219 21.50 -4.84 -11.36
C GLU A 219 22.87 -4.20 -11.61
N GLY A 220 23.47 -3.58 -10.60
CA GLY A 220 24.82 -3.04 -10.67
C GLY A 220 25.84 -4.11 -11.05
N ASP A 221 25.71 -5.31 -10.49
CA ASP A 221 26.55 -6.46 -10.85
C ASP A 221 26.31 -6.91 -12.28
N ALA A 222 25.05 -7.01 -12.71
CA ALA A 222 24.68 -7.35 -14.07
C ALA A 222 25.22 -6.33 -15.09
N LYS A 223 25.19 -5.03 -14.76
CA LYS A 223 25.78 -3.95 -15.56
C LYS A 223 27.30 -4.12 -15.68
N ARG A 224 28.01 -4.24 -14.55
CA ARG A 224 29.48 -4.41 -14.54
C ARG A 224 29.93 -5.64 -15.31
N GLN A 225 29.15 -6.72 -15.23
CA GLN A 225 29.45 -7.98 -15.91
C GLN A 225 28.81 -8.10 -17.30
N ARG A 226 28.19 -7.02 -17.82
CA ARG A 226 27.60 -7.00 -19.17
C ARG A 226 26.62 -8.15 -19.43
N ARG A 227 25.79 -8.49 -18.43
CA ARG A 227 24.82 -9.59 -18.50
C ARG A 227 23.51 -9.15 -19.15
N GLY A 228 22.85 -10.07 -19.85
CA GLY A 228 21.50 -9.86 -20.38
C GLY A 228 21.45 -8.69 -21.35
N VAL A 229 20.52 -7.75 -21.13
CA VAL A 229 20.37 -6.54 -21.97
C VAL A 229 21.61 -5.64 -21.87
N TRP A 230 22.32 -5.65 -20.74
CA TRP A 230 23.51 -4.82 -20.55
C TRP A 230 24.69 -5.23 -21.44
N ALA A 231 24.65 -6.41 -22.07
CA ALA A 231 25.71 -6.92 -22.94
C ALA A 231 26.01 -6.01 -24.14
N THR A 232 24.98 -5.40 -24.72
CA THR A 232 25.07 -4.51 -25.87
C THR A 232 24.82 -3.04 -25.53
N SER A 233 24.69 -2.74 -24.23
CA SER A 233 24.48 -1.37 -23.76
C SER A 233 25.60 -0.46 -24.24
N ARG A 234 25.24 0.65 -24.87
CA ARG A 234 26.16 1.70 -25.31
C ARG A 234 26.35 2.60 -24.10
N GLY A 235 27.41 2.37 -23.33
CA GLY A 235 27.67 3.08 -22.08
C GLY A 235 27.38 4.58 -22.21
N ARG A 236 26.57 5.10 -21.29
CA ARG A 236 26.43 6.55 -21.09
C ARG A 236 27.30 6.95 -19.92
#